data_AF-A0A5B8RGA6-F1
#
_entry.id   AF-A0A5B8RGA6-F1
#
_cell.length_a   1.000
_cell.length_b   1.000
_cell.length_c   1.000
_cell.angle_alpha   90.00
_cell.angle_beta   90.00
_cell.angle_gamma   90.00
#
_symmetry.space_group_name_H-M   'P 1'
#
loop_
_entity.id
_entity.type
_entity.pdbx_description
1 polymer ?
#
loop_
_entity_poly.entity_id
_entity_poly.type
_entity_poly.pdbx_seq_one_letter_code
_entity_poly.pdbx_strand_id
1 'polypeptide(L)'
;MLTLRSGASVHLDEVVASDAMDIASQYIGIAQGRYTGDDALTLDVAGSQRPAATRVEARFDSPAIVSRWLHSNDTTLTMTGTDLMLEDAAYVDVLRATTGEAAIVVNNLDATYAGADVQLRELDRAFWLTQTGRQTRTDAYVVHSRPGYRVVVPNYYEDHEEEGNVDYTGTSAERHVERQLHETEVTAGAAAGPTRVAVPLPALPEFAGGAAAQGAGFVPPVNLQGRPAGGGGQGRDGDERTL
;
A
#
# COMPACT_ATOMS: atom_id res chain seq x y z
N MET A 1 18.02 -28.21 -6.02
CA MET A 1 16.78 -27.75 -6.67
C MET A 1 15.82 -28.89 -6.99
N LEU A 2 14.55 -28.76 -6.55
CA LEU A 2 13.41 -29.63 -6.86
C LEU A 2 12.42 -28.88 -7.76
N THR A 3 11.96 -29.50 -8.84
CA THR A 3 10.99 -28.89 -9.76
C THR A 3 9.77 -29.77 -9.94
N LEU A 4 8.58 -29.20 -9.74
CA LEU A 4 7.30 -29.88 -9.87
C LEU A 4 6.39 -29.12 -10.82
N ARG A 5 5.74 -29.85 -11.73
CA ARG A 5 4.82 -29.30 -12.73
C ARG A 5 3.60 -30.20 -12.83
N SER A 6 2.41 -29.63 -12.64
CA SER A 6 1.15 -30.36 -12.76
C SER A 6 0.04 -29.43 -13.21
N GLY A 7 -0.80 -29.85 -14.16
CA GLY A 7 -1.93 -29.04 -14.64
C GLY A 7 -2.94 -28.70 -13.55
N ALA A 8 -3.25 -29.68 -12.68
CA ALA A 8 -4.32 -29.55 -11.69
C ALA A 8 -3.76 -29.28 -10.29
N SER A 9 -2.99 -30.23 -9.73
CA SER A 9 -2.55 -30.13 -8.34
C SER A 9 -1.17 -30.72 -8.09
N VAL A 10 -0.46 -30.16 -7.12
CA VAL A 10 0.70 -30.73 -6.45
C VAL A 10 0.37 -30.81 -4.96
N HIS A 11 0.39 -32.02 -4.39
CA HIS A 11 0.22 -32.23 -2.96
C HIS A 11 1.41 -33.03 -2.43
N LEU A 12 2.07 -32.48 -1.42
CA LEU A 12 3.19 -33.09 -0.72
C LEU A 12 2.83 -33.16 0.77
N ASP A 13 2.74 -34.38 1.29
CA ASP A 13 2.55 -34.56 2.74
C ASP A 13 3.82 -34.18 3.50
N GLU A 14 4.96 -34.66 3.02
CA GLU A 14 6.29 -34.32 3.53
C GLU A 14 7.25 -34.01 2.38
N VAL A 15 8.07 -32.97 2.55
CA VAL A 15 9.17 -32.64 1.63
C VAL A 15 10.39 -32.18 2.40
N VAL A 16 11.57 -32.67 2.02
CA VAL A 16 12.85 -32.17 2.52
C VAL A 16 13.58 -31.51 1.37
N ALA A 17 13.96 -30.24 1.56
CA ALA A 17 14.68 -29.45 0.57
C ALA A 17 15.92 -28.82 1.21
N SER A 18 17.02 -28.75 0.48
CA SER A 18 18.26 -28.13 0.98
C SER A 18 18.64 -26.83 0.26
N ASP A 19 17.80 -26.38 -0.68
CA ASP A 19 18.16 -25.35 -1.66
C ASP A 19 16.88 -24.69 -2.21
N ALA A 20 16.46 -25.05 -3.43
CA ALA A 20 15.32 -24.43 -4.10
C ALA A 20 14.18 -25.41 -4.43
N MET A 21 12.95 -24.91 -4.38
CA MET A 21 11.72 -25.56 -4.82
C MET A 21 11.02 -24.64 -5.82
N ASP A 22 10.79 -25.16 -7.02
CA ASP A 22 10.08 -24.48 -8.09
C ASP A 22 8.83 -25.29 -8.47
N ILE A 23 7.64 -24.76 -8.19
CA ILE A 23 6.37 -25.46 -8.35
C ILE A 23 5.45 -24.66 -9.26
N ALA A 24 4.97 -25.31 -10.32
CA ALA A 24 3.88 -24.76 -11.13
C ALA A 24 2.67 -25.69 -11.12
N SER A 25 1.56 -25.21 -10.55
CA SER A 25 0.28 -25.91 -10.55
C SER A 25 -0.89 -24.98 -10.29
N GLN A 26 -2.12 -25.42 -10.57
CA GLN A 26 -3.31 -24.65 -10.21
C GLN A 26 -3.54 -24.68 -8.69
N TYR A 27 -3.31 -25.82 -8.05
CA TYR A 27 -3.41 -26.01 -6.61
C TYR A 27 -2.11 -26.58 -6.05
N ILE A 28 -1.55 -25.95 -5.03
CA ILE A 28 -0.29 -26.38 -4.40
C ILE A 28 -0.54 -26.54 -2.92
N GLY A 29 -0.30 -27.74 -2.40
CA GLY A 29 -0.39 -28.06 -0.97
C GLY A 29 0.88 -28.72 -0.48
N ILE A 30 1.52 -28.14 0.53
CA ILE A 30 2.68 -28.72 1.22
C ILE A 30 2.32 -28.75 2.70
N ALA A 31 1.95 -29.94 3.20
CA ALA A 31 1.51 -30.09 4.57
C ALA A 31 2.67 -29.92 5.56
N GLN A 32 3.85 -30.46 5.21
CA GLN A 32 5.07 -30.30 6.00
C GLN A 32 6.32 -30.29 5.12
N GLY A 33 6.97 -29.13 5.01
CA GLY A 33 8.29 -29.00 4.43
C GLY A 33 9.37 -28.82 5.50
N ARG A 34 10.57 -29.35 5.27
CA ARG A 34 11.75 -29.11 6.10
C ARG A 34 12.90 -28.64 5.23
N TYR A 35 13.49 -27.51 5.60
CA TYR A 35 14.72 -27.02 5.02
C TYR A 35 15.93 -27.60 5.76
N THR A 36 16.94 -28.05 5.02
CA THR A 36 18.19 -28.59 5.58
C THR A 36 19.44 -27.95 4.97
N GLY A 37 19.29 -26.82 4.28
CA GLY A 37 20.43 -26.03 3.82
C GLY A 37 20.91 -25.05 4.90
N ASP A 38 21.90 -24.24 4.54
CA ASP A 38 22.60 -23.34 5.47
C ASP A 38 22.10 -21.89 5.44
N ASP A 39 21.22 -21.55 4.49
CA ASP A 39 20.78 -20.17 4.23
C ASP A 39 19.25 -20.08 4.20
N ALA A 40 18.66 -19.79 3.05
CA ALA A 40 17.22 -19.71 2.86
C ALA A 40 16.70 -20.79 1.91
N LEU A 41 15.45 -21.22 2.13
CA LEU A 41 14.72 -21.97 1.12
C LEU A 41 14.28 -21.02 0.02
N THR A 42 14.71 -21.27 -1.22
CA THR A 42 14.09 -20.60 -2.38
C THR A 42 12.78 -21.31 -2.71
N LEU A 43 11.64 -20.62 -2.65
CA LEU A 43 10.33 -21.16 -2.97
C LEU A 43 9.66 -20.31 -4.05
N ASP A 44 9.62 -20.87 -5.25
CA ASP A 44 9.07 -20.21 -6.42
C ASP A 44 7.77 -20.89 -6.85
N VAL A 45 6.73 -20.08 -7.08
CA VAL A 45 5.38 -20.58 -7.31
C VAL A 45 4.71 -19.88 -8.48
N ALA A 46 4.14 -20.68 -9.38
CA ALA A 46 3.35 -20.19 -10.51
C ALA A 46 2.16 -21.09 -10.84
N GLY A 47 1.28 -20.61 -11.71
CA GLY A 47 0.28 -21.47 -12.36
C GLY A 47 0.91 -22.30 -13.48
N SER A 48 0.42 -23.54 -13.69
CA SER A 48 0.93 -24.40 -14.77
C SER A 48 0.28 -24.16 -16.13
N GLN A 49 -0.99 -23.76 -16.14
CA GLN A 49 -1.78 -23.45 -17.34
C GLN A 49 -2.30 -22.00 -17.35
N ARG A 50 -1.99 -21.26 -16.29
CA ARG A 50 -2.37 -19.88 -16.03
C ARG A 50 -1.13 -19.16 -15.50
N PRO A 51 -1.06 -17.83 -15.58
CA PRO A 51 0.07 -17.10 -15.01
C PRO A 51 0.20 -17.28 -13.48
N ALA A 52 -0.89 -17.54 -12.77
CA ALA A 52 -0.92 -17.69 -11.31
C ALA A 52 -1.58 -19.01 -10.86
N ALA A 53 -1.12 -19.52 -9.72
CA ALA A 53 -1.77 -20.60 -8.99
C ALA A 53 -3.06 -20.09 -8.33
N THR A 54 -4.14 -20.86 -8.37
CA THR A 54 -5.40 -20.49 -7.72
C THR A 54 -5.27 -20.51 -6.21
N ARG A 55 -4.59 -21.51 -5.65
CA ARG A 55 -4.38 -21.62 -4.20
C ARG A 55 -3.05 -22.26 -3.88
N VAL A 56 -2.36 -21.70 -2.89
CA VAL A 56 -1.11 -22.21 -2.34
C VAL A 56 -1.27 -22.32 -0.84
N GLU A 57 -1.05 -23.52 -0.31
CA GLU A 57 -0.97 -23.76 1.12
C GLU A 57 0.34 -24.45 1.42
N ALA A 58 1.21 -23.81 2.18
CA ALA A 58 2.52 -24.36 2.46
C ALA A 58 2.92 -24.10 3.91
N ARG A 59 3.46 -25.14 4.54
CA ARG A 59 4.08 -25.05 5.85
C ARG A 59 5.52 -25.54 5.77
N PHE A 60 6.46 -24.74 6.27
CA PHE A 60 7.88 -25.07 6.26
C PHE A 60 8.52 -24.90 7.65
N ASP A 61 9.38 -25.85 8.02
CA ASP A 61 10.42 -25.63 9.00
C ASP A 61 11.66 -25.09 8.27
N SER A 62 11.83 -23.78 8.28
CA SER A 62 12.91 -23.07 7.58
C SER A 62 13.23 -21.77 8.32
N PRO A 63 14.51 -21.41 8.51
CA PRO A 63 14.90 -20.14 9.14
C PRO A 63 14.53 -18.93 8.27
N ALA A 64 14.61 -19.08 6.95
CA ALA A 64 14.29 -18.05 5.97
C ALA A 64 13.61 -18.67 4.74
N ILE A 65 12.71 -17.92 4.11
CA ILE A 65 12.15 -18.24 2.78
C ILE A 65 12.34 -17.03 1.87
N VAL A 66 12.88 -17.29 0.68
CA VAL A 66 12.95 -16.32 -0.41
C VAL A 66 12.11 -16.83 -1.57
N SER A 67 11.18 -16.03 -2.05
CA SER A 67 10.42 -16.29 -3.25
C SER A 67 10.79 -15.23 -4.26
N ARG A 68 11.37 -15.66 -5.39
CA ARG A 68 11.69 -14.76 -6.49
C ARG A 68 10.43 -14.40 -7.24
N TRP A 69 9.54 -15.37 -7.41
CA TRP A 69 8.18 -15.15 -7.91
C TRP A 69 7.15 -15.94 -7.10
N LEU A 70 6.19 -15.22 -6.53
CA LEU A 70 4.99 -15.75 -5.88
C LEU A 70 3.76 -15.34 -6.69
N HIS A 71 3.45 -16.11 -7.73
CA HIS A 71 2.30 -15.85 -8.59
C HIS A 71 1.12 -16.71 -8.15
N SER A 72 0.25 -16.16 -7.30
CA SER A 72 -0.93 -16.87 -6.80
C SER A 72 -2.04 -15.93 -6.36
N ASN A 73 -3.29 -16.37 -6.53
CA ASN A 73 -4.48 -15.67 -6.04
C ASN A 73 -4.63 -15.76 -4.51
N ASP A 74 -4.65 -16.96 -3.93
CA ASP A 74 -4.84 -17.18 -2.50
C ASP A 74 -3.68 -17.99 -1.93
N THR A 75 -2.82 -17.35 -1.14
CA THR A 75 -1.66 -17.99 -0.53
C THR A 75 -1.79 -18.01 0.98
N THR A 76 -1.60 -19.18 1.58
CA THR A 76 -1.31 -19.35 3.00
C THR A 76 0.07 -19.98 3.15
N LEU A 77 1.02 -19.21 3.68
CA LEU A 77 2.40 -19.64 3.91
C LEU A 77 2.69 -19.56 5.41
N THR A 78 3.10 -20.67 6.01
CA THR A 78 3.54 -20.72 7.41
C THR A 78 4.98 -21.19 7.47
N MET A 79 5.82 -20.49 8.21
CA MET A 79 7.19 -20.88 8.46
C MET A 79 7.58 -20.72 9.93
N THR A 80 8.56 -21.50 10.38
CA THR A 80 9.08 -21.44 11.76
C THR A 80 10.08 -20.30 11.98
N GLY A 81 10.86 -19.95 10.96
CA GLY A 81 11.82 -18.86 10.99
C GLY A 81 11.19 -17.49 10.88
N THR A 82 12.01 -16.44 10.92
CA THR A 82 11.57 -15.05 11.04
C THR A 82 11.57 -14.28 9.73
N ASP A 83 12.26 -14.81 8.72
CA ASP A 83 12.66 -14.03 7.55
C ASP A 83 11.92 -14.53 6.30
N LEU A 84 11.11 -13.65 5.71
CA LEU A 84 10.37 -13.94 4.49
C LEU A 84 10.63 -12.82 3.49
N MET A 85 11.12 -13.18 2.31
CA MET A 85 11.29 -12.26 1.19
C MET A 85 10.47 -12.72 0.01
N LEU A 86 9.65 -11.82 -0.52
CA LEU A 86 8.89 -11.95 -1.77
C LEU A 86 9.40 -10.84 -2.69
N GLU A 87 10.23 -11.20 -3.67
CA GLU A 87 10.83 -10.22 -4.58
C GLU A 87 9.81 -9.75 -5.64
N ASP A 88 8.98 -10.67 -6.13
CA ASP A 88 7.90 -10.41 -7.08
C ASP A 88 6.67 -11.24 -6.70
N ALA A 89 5.75 -10.65 -5.93
CA ALA A 89 4.44 -11.25 -5.69
C ALA A 89 3.45 -10.64 -6.70
N ALA A 90 2.71 -11.48 -7.41
CA ALA A 90 1.75 -11.03 -8.42
C ALA A 90 0.45 -11.83 -8.40
N TYR A 91 -0.62 -11.20 -8.87
CA TYR A 91 -1.99 -11.74 -8.91
C TYR A 91 -2.59 -12.04 -7.53
N VAL A 92 -2.01 -11.49 -6.47
CA VAL A 92 -2.40 -11.77 -5.08
C VAL A 92 -3.76 -11.17 -4.79
N ASP A 93 -4.78 -12.01 -4.61
CA ASP A 93 -6.05 -11.59 -4.03
C ASP A 93 -5.92 -11.54 -2.51
N VAL A 94 -5.36 -12.62 -1.94
CA VAL A 94 -5.08 -12.73 -0.50
C VAL A 94 -3.77 -13.47 -0.27
N LEU A 95 -2.91 -12.90 0.58
CA LEU A 95 -1.73 -13.55 1.15
C LEU A 95 -1.88 -13.57 2.67
N ARG A 96 -1.72 -14.76 3.26
CA ARG A 96 -1.62 -14.98 4.70
C ARG A 96 -0.27 -15.62 4.98
N ALA A 97 0.70 -14.81 5.37
CA ALA A 97 2.02 -15.29 5.73
C ALA A 97 2.20 -15.27 7.25
N THR A 98 2.65 -16.36 7.83
CA THR A 98 2.98 -16.47 9.26
C THR A 98 4.43 -16.88 9.40
N THR A 99 5.24 -16.02 10.00
CA THR A 99 6.61 -16.32 10.42
C THR A 99 6.62 -16.67 11.91
N GLY A 100 7.78 -17.04 12.45
CA GLY A 100 7.96 -17.26 13.87
C GLY A 100 7.69 -16.02 14.74
N GLU A 101 7.68 -14.82 14.16
CA GLU A 101 7.53 -13.55 14.90
C GLU A 101 6.41 -12.64 14.39
N ALA A 102 5.83 -12.88 13.21
CA ALA A 102 4.84 -11.99 12.61
C ALA A 102 3.75 -12.76 11.85
N ALA A 103 2.50 -12.31 12.02
CA ALA A 103 1.40 -12.62 11.10
C ALA A 103 1.19 -11.44 10.14
N ILE A 104 1.34 -11.69 8.84
CA ILE A 104 1.19 -10.73 7.77
C ILE A 104 -0.01 -11.12 6.91
N VAL A 105 -0.91 -10.17 6.68
CA VAL A 105 -2.03 -10.35 5.77
C VAL A 105 -2.00 -9.28 4.70
N VAL A 106 -2.00 -9.69 3.43
CA VAL A 106 -2.33 -8.82 2.31
C VAL A 106 -3.72 -9.23 1.85
N ASN A 107 -4.69 -8.31 1.89
CA ASN A 107 -6.04 -8.60 1.41
C ASN A 107 -6.49 -7.50 0.45
N ASN A 108 -6.48 -7.84 -0.83
CA ASN A 108 -6.77 -6.91 -1.91
C ASN A 108 -8.28 -6.86 -2.24
N LEU A 109 -9.04 -7.81 -1.70
CA LEU A 109 -10.49 -7.91 -1.84
C LEU A 109 -11.26 -7.17 -0.73
N ASP A 110 -10.71 -7.14 0.49
CA ASP A 110 -11.34 -6.54 1.67
C ASP A 110 -10.30 -5.87 2.58
N ALA A 111 -10.51 -4.58 2.87
CA ALA A 111 -9.62 -3.79 3.72
C ALA A 111 -9.93 -3.94 5.22
N THR A 112 -10.98 -4.67 5.60
CA THR A 112 -11.36 -4.87 6.99
C THR A 112 -10.22 -5.50 7.78
N TYR A 113 -9.93 -4.97 8.96
CA TYR A 113 -8.86 -5.49 9.80
C TYR A 113 -9.09 -6.96 10.17
N ALA A 114 -8.14 -7.82 9.84
CA ALA A 114 -8.22 -9.27 9.95
C ALA A 114 -7.48 -9.84 11.18
N GLY A 115 -7.04 -9.00 12.11
CA GLY A 115 -6.33 -9.45 13.32
C GLY A 115 -4.85 -9.79 13.12
N ALA A 116 -4.25 -9.42 11.98
CA ALA A 116 -2.83 -9.60 11.69
C ALA A 116 -1.94 -8.60 12.45
N ASP A 117 -0.66 -8.93 12.64
CA ASP A 117 0.32 -8.00 13.20
C ASP A 117 0.62 -6.89 12.20
N VAL A 118 0.74 -7.25 10.91
CA VAL A 118 0.84 -6.31 9.80
C VAL A 118 -0.21 -6.66 8.76
N GLN A 119 -1.05 -5.69 8.41
CA GLN A 119 -2.02 -5.82 7.33
C GLN A 119 -1.74 -4.80 6.24
N LEU A 120 -1.69 -5.31 5.02
CA LEU A 120 -1.34 -4.57 3.82
C LEU A 120 -2.44 -4.73 2.76
N ARG A 121 -2.37 -3.86 1.77
CA ARG A 121 -3.21 -3.91 0.58
C ARG A 121 -2.45 -3.34 -0.60
N GLU A 122 -2.60 -3.96 -1.76
CA GLU A 122 -2.11 -3.45 -3.03
C GLU A 122 -3.18 -3.62 -4.11
N LEU A 123 -3.62 -2.52 -4.71
CA LEU A 123 -4.74 -2.51 -5.65
C LEU A 123 -4.38 -3.21 -6.96
N ASP A 124 -3.12 -3.09 -7.38
CA ASP A 124 -2.60 -3.74 -8.57
C ASP A 124 -2.30 -5.23 -8.36
N ARG A 125 -2.42 -5.72 -7.11
CA ARG A 125 -2.18 -7.12 -6.72
C ARG A 125 -0.76 -7.60 -7.03
N ALA A 126 0.17 -6.66 -7.16
CA ALA A 126 1.57 -6.88 -7.43
C ALA A 126 2.40 -6.03 -6.47
N PHE A 127 3.31 -6.65 -5.72
CA PHE A 127 4.12 -5.98 -4.70
C PHE A 127 5.38 -6.79 -4.38
N TRP A 128 6.34 -6.16 -3.72
CA TRP A 128 7.43 -6.86 -3.04
C TRP A 128 7.28 -6.71 -1.53
N LEU A 129 7.82 -7.69 -0.80
CA LEU A 129 7.75 -7.71 0.66
C LEU A 129 8.99 -8.37 1.25
N THR A 130 9.58 -7.73 2.24
CA THR A 130 10.62 -8.30 3.09
C THR A 130 10.19 -8.21 4.55
N GLN A 131 9.97 -9.35 5.19
CA GLN A 131 9.80 -9.47 6.63
C GLN A 131 11.11 -9.94 7.25
N THR A 132 11.57 -9.25 8.29
CA THR A 132 12.70 -9.66 9.13
C THR A 132 12.33 -9.44 10.59
N GLY A 133 12.11 -10.53 11.34
CA GLY A 133 11.62 -10.48 12.71
C GLY A 133 10.27 -9.74 12.80
N ARG A 134 10.26 -8.54 13.38
CA ARG A 134 9.09 -7.65 13.51
C ARG A 134 9.09 -6.44 12.58
N GLN A 135 10.02 -6.39 11.63
CA GLN A 135 10.08 -5.34 10.62
C GLN A 135 9.56 -5.85 9.28
N THR A 136 8.62 -5.12 8.68
CA THR A 136 8.15 -5.33 7.31
C THR A 136 8.64 -4.19 6.44
N ARG A 137 9.23 -4.50 5.29
CA ARG A 137 9.55 -3.54 4.23
C ARG A 137 8.74 -3.92 2.99
N THR A 138 8.03 -2.98 2.39
CA THR A 138 7.14 -3.27 1.25
C THR A 138 6.79 -1.99 0.50
N ASP A 139 6.39 -2.10 -0.76
CA ASP A 139 5.73 -1.04 -1.54
C ASP A 139 4.19 -1.05 -1.42
N ALA A 140 3.62 -2.10 -0.82
CA ALA A 140 2.17 -2.18 -0.60
C ALA A 140 1.68 -1.15 0.44
N TYR A 141 0.43 -0.71 0.29
CA TYR A 141 -0.22 0.20 1.23
C TYR A 141 -0.44 -0.47 2.59
N VAL A 142 -0.09 0.24 3.66
CA VAL A 142 -0.24 -0.26 5.03
C VAL A 142 -1.64 0.04 5.57
N VAL A 143 -2.42 -1.01 5.81
CA VAL A 143 -3.74 -0.93 6.44
C VAL A 143 -3.62 -0.83 7.94
N HIS A 144 -2.84 -1.72 8.54
CA HIS A 144 -2.66 -1.78 9.98
C HIS A 144 -1.25 -2.28 10.32
N SER A 145 -0.68 -1.73 11.39
CA SER A 145 0.52 -2.25 12.03
C SER A 145 0.30 -2.26 13.54
N ARG A 146 0.47 -3.41 14.16
CA ARG A 146 0.33 -3.59 15.60
C ARG A 146 1.48 -2.89 16.34
N PRO A 147 1.24 -2.32 17.55
CA PRO A 147 2.31 -1.80 18.38
C PRO A 147 3.45 -2.81 18.59
N GLY A 148 4.69 -2.37 18.35
CA GLY A 148 5.88 -3.23 18.42
C GLY A 148 6.32 -3.83 17.07
N TYR A 149 5.53 -3.64 16.00
CA TYR A 149 5.89 -3.95 14.62
C TYR A 149 6.22 -2.66 13.87
N ARG A 150 7.26 -2.71 13.03
CA ARG A 150 7.71 -1.58 12.21
C ARG A 150 7.43 -1.89 10.76
N VAL A 151 6.77 -0.96 10.06
CA VAL A 151 6.60 -1.06 8.61
C VAL A 151 7.35 0.08 7.94
N VAL A 152 8.16 -0.25 6.95
CA VAL A 152 9.00 0.69 6.19
C VAL A 152 8.53 0.66 4.74
N VAL A 153 8.07 1.80 4.25
CA VAL A 153 7.64 1.96 2.86
C VAL A 153 8.59 2.92 2.12
N PRO A 154 8.81 2.76 0.81
CA PRO A 154 9.45 3.79 0.00
C PRO A 154 8.69 5.12 0.09
N ASN A 155 9.40 6.23 -0.07
CA ASN A 155 8.81 7.56 -0.09
C ASN A 155 7.85 7.66 -1.28
N TYR A 156 6.59 7.98 -1.03
CA TYR A 156 5.57 8.12 -2.07
C TYR A 156 5.81 9.42 -2.87
N TYR A 157 6.49 9.33 -4.01
CA TYR A 157 6.37 10.27 -5.13
C TYR A 157 5.80 9.51 -6.34
N GLU A 158 4.96 10.18 -7.15
CA GLU A 158 4.23 9.61 -8.31
C GLU A 158 5.11 8.82 -9.30
N ASP A 159 6.43 9.06 -9.30
CA ASP A 159 7.36 8.49 -10.27
C ASP A 159 8.20 7.31 -9.75
N HIS A 160 7.95 6.77 -8.56
CA HIS A 160 8.59 5.55 -8.01
C HIS A 160 10.14 5.45 -8.11
N GLU A 161 10.85 6.56 -8.32
CA GLU A 161 12.31 6.60 -8.35
C GLU A 161 12.86 7.47 -7.21
N GLU A 162 13.77 6.85 -6.44
CA GLU A 162 14.72 7.41 -5.47
C GLU A 162 14.34 7.59 -3.97
N GLU A 163 14.98 6.71 -3.18
CA GLU A 163 15.70 6.97 -1.92
C GLU A 163 15.05 7.86 -0.86
N GLY A 164 14.01 7.31 -0.22
CA GLY A 164 13.63 7.68 1.14
C GLY A 164 12.83 6.56 1.76
N ASN A 165 13.33 5.88 2.78
CA ASN A 165 12.53 4.93 3.54
C ASN A 165 11.80 5.71 4.64
N VAL A 166 10.46 5.69 4.65
CA VAL A 166 9.66 6.35 5.68
C VAL A 166 9.12 5.30 6.65
N ASP A 167 9.33 5.56 7.95
CA ASP A 167 8.74 4.75 9.00
C ASP A 167 7.25 5.03 9.11
N TYR A 168 6.46 3.97 8.99
CA TYR A 168 5.03 4.02 9.25
C TYR A 168 4.75 4.11 10.75
N THR A 169 4.13 5.20 11.20
CA THR A 169 3.88 5.49 12.63
C THR A 169 2.41 5.36 13.06
N GLY A 170 1.48 4.95 12.19
CA GLY A 170 0.08 4.70 12.55
C GLY A 170 -0.90 4.58 11.38
N THR A 171 -2.13 4.12 11.65
CA THR A 171 -3.21 3.79 10.70
C THR A 171 -3.40 4.82 9.57
N SER A 172 -2.99 4.50 8.34
CA SER A 172 -3.03 5.41 7.18
C SER A 172 -3.92 4.94 6.02
N ALA A 173 -4.19 3.64 5.83
CA ALA A 173 -4.97 3.20 4.66
C ALA A 173 -6.38 3.79 4.62
N GLU A 174 -7.07 3.97 5.75
CA GLU A 174 -8.39 4.64 5.75
C GLU A 174 -8.30 6.06 5.17
N ARG A 175 -7.26 6.83 5.53
CA ARG A 175 -7.07 8.23 5.08
C ARG A 175 -6.48 8.38 3.67
N HIS A 176 -5.88 7.34 3.09
CA HIS A 176 -5.38 7.36 1.71
C HIS A 176 -6.41 6.78 0.74
N VAL A 177 -7.09 5.68 1.11
CA VAL A 177 -8.20 5.13 0.32
C VAL A 177 -9.38 6.12 0.27
N GLU A 178 -9.71 6.83 1.36
CA GLU A 178 -10.68 7.93 1.30
C GLU A 178 -10.26 9.05 0.34
N ARG A 179 -8.96 9.32 0.20
CA ARG A 179 -8.42 10.38 -0.66
C ARG A 179 -8.42 9.98 -2.13
N GLN A 180 -8.00 8.76 -2.45
CA GLN A 180 -8.08 8.20 -3.81
C GLN A 180 -9.53 7.94 -4.25
N LEU A 181 -10.43 7.52 -3.34
CA LEU A 181 -11.86 7.43 -3.64
C LEU A 181 -12.46 8.81 -3.89
N HIS A 182 -12.07 9.84 -3.12
CA HIS A 182 -12.45 11.23 -3.41
C HIS A 182 -11.90 11.70 -4.76
N GLU A 183 -10.65 11.41 -5.12
CA GLU A 183 -10.07 11.82 -6.40
C GLU A 183 -10.72 11.08 -7.59
N THR A 184 -11.12 9.81 -7.40
CA THR A 184 -11.86 9.05 -8.41
C THR A 184 -13.30 9.57 -8.57
N GLU A 185 -13.97 9.97 -7.49
CA GLU A 185 -15.29 10.62 -7.55
C GLU A 185 -15.22 12.04 -8.15
N VAL A 186 -14.17 12.80 -7.88
CA VAL A 186 -13.96 14.13 -8.48
C VAL A 186 -13.64 14.02 -9.97
N THR A 187 -12.92 12.97 -10.40
CA THR A 187 -12.60 12.72 -11.81
C THR A 187 -13.79 12.13 -12.57
N ALA A 188 -14.58 11.24 -11.94
CA ALA A 188 -15.85 10.75 -12.51
C ALA A 188 -16.94 11.84 -12.56
N GLY A 189 -16.94 12.77 -11.60
CA GLY A 189 -17.78 13.96 -11.61
C GLY A 189 -17.37 15.02 -12.65
N ALA A 190 -16.10 15.02 -13.09
CA ALA A 190 -15.60 15.91 -14.12
C ALA A 190 -15.86 15.40 -15.56
N ALA A 191 -16.09 14.09 -15.74
CA ALA A 191 -16.43 13.50 -17.05
C ALA A 191 -17.94 13.58 -17.39
N ALA A 192 -18.80 13.91 -16.41
CA ALA A 192 -20.17 14.29 -16.66
C ALA A 192 -20.27 15.82 -16.71
N GLY A 193 -20.12 16.39 -17.91
CA GLY A 193 -20.39 17.82 -18.14
C GLY A 193 -21.76 18.21 -17.57
N PRO A 194 -21.93 19.47 -17.11
CA PRO A 194 -23.12 19.87 -16.36
C PRO A 194 -24.38 19.69 -17.21
N THR A 195 -25.21 18.71 -16.86
CA THR A 195 -26.60 18.72 -17.32
C THR A 195 -27.29 19.86 -16.59
N ARG A 196 -27.57 20.95 -17.31
CA ARG A 196 -28.42 22.03 -16.81
C ARG A 196 -29.82 21.48 -16.57
N VAL A 197 -30.10 21.03 -15.35
CA VAL A 197 -31.48 20.89 -14.88
C VAL A 197 -31.95 22.29 -14.52
N ALA A 198 -32.72 22.89 -15.43
CA ALA A 198 -33.46 24.11 -15.13
C ALA A 198 -34.55 23.75 -14.11
N VAL A 199 -34.30 24.06 -12.84
CA VAL A 199 -35.35 24.06 -11.81
C VAL A 199 -36.05 25.42 -11.90
N PRO A 200 -37.32 25.52 -12.30
CA PRO A 200 -38.04 26.78 -12.22
C PRO A 200 -38.20 27.17 -10.75
N LEU A 201 -37.64 28.32 -10.37
CA LEU A 201 -37.83 28.91 -9.04
C LEU A 201 -39.31 29.31 -8.88
N PRO A 202 -39.98 28.99 -7.75
CA PRO A 202 -41.31 29.51 -7.47
C PRO A 202 -41.26 31.03 -7.28
N ALA A 203 -42.20 31.75 -7.88
CA ALA A 203 -42.32 33.20 -7.74
C ALA A 203 -42.60 33.57 -6.27
N LEU A 204 -41.75 34.41 -5.69
CA LEU A 204 -41.98 35.02 -4.38
C LEU A 204 -42.87 36.27 -4.52
N PRO A 205 -43.80 36.53 -3.59
CA PRO A 205 -44.78 37.61 -3.70
C PRO A 205 -44.14 38.99 -3.56
N GLU A 206 -44.62 39.95 -4.36
CA GLU A 206 -44.23 41.35 -4.31
C GLU A 206 -44.62 41.98 -2.95
N PHE A 207 -43.63 42.48 -2.21
CA PHE A 207 -43.86 43.38 -1.09
C PHE A 207 -43.48 44.82 -1.50
N ALA A 208 -44.49 45.68 -1.52
CA ALA A 208 -44.37 47.11 -1.75
C ALA A 208 -43.74 47.84 -0.55
N GLY A 209 -42.91 48.84 -0.84
CA GLY A 209 -42.73 50.01 0.04
C GLY A 209 -41.29 50.44 0.37
N GLY A 210 -40.92 51.62 -0.11
CA GLY A 210 -40.48 52.70 0.79
C GLY A 210 -38.98 52.95 1.03
N ALA A 211 -38.53 54.08 0.46
CA ALA A 211 -37.61 55.07 1.04
C ALA A 211 -36.12 54.72 1.29
N ALA A 212 -35.27 55.44 0.56
CA ALA A 212 -33.87 55.68 0.87
C ALA A 212 -33.70 56.73 1.97
N ALA A 213 -32.85 56.45 2.97
CA ALA A 213 -32.13 57.47 3.73
C ALA A 213 -30.93 56.88 4.51
N GLN A 214 -29.75 57.43 4.21
CA GLN A 214 -28.67 57.85 5.12
C GLN A 214 -27.98 56.84 6.06
N GLY A 215 -26.65 56.80 5.96
CA GLY A 215 -25.81 56.88 7.16
C GLY A 215 -24.66 55.86 7.27
N ALA A 216 -23.46 56.41 7.46
CA ALA A 216 -22.27 55.83 8.08
C ALA A 216 -21.41 54.84 7.25
N GLY A 217 -20.24 55.35 6.87
CA GLY A 217 -19.13 54.58 6.32
C GLY A 217 -18.55 53.61 7.35
N PHE A 218 -18.28 52.41 6.86
CA PHE A 218 -17.62 51.34 7.59
C PHE A 218 -16.11 51.40 7.35
N VAL A 219 -15.36 51.63 8.43
CA VAL A 219 -13.90 51.51 8.53
C VAL A 219 -13.62 50.13 9.16
N PRO A 220 -12.69 49.32 8.62
CA PRO A 220 -12.40 47.99 9.17
C PRO A 220 -11.65 48.08 10.52
N PRO A 221 -11.88 47.14 11.45
CA PRO A 221 -11.17 47.13 12.73
C PRO A 221 -9.71 46.69 12.61
N VAL A 222 -8.87 47.41 13.34
CA VAL A 222 -7.48 47.10 13.70
C VAL A 222 -7.46 46.10 14.86
N ASN A 223 -6.43 45.24 14.97
CA ASN A 223 -5.63 45.03 16.19
C ASN A 223 -4.56 43.91 16.02
N LEU A 224 -3.27 44.25 16.25
CA LEU A 224 -2.42 43.97 17.45
C LEU A 224 -1.83 42.55 17.38
N GLN A 225 -0.53 42.23 17.43
CA GLN A 225 0.75 42.83 17.83
C GLN A 225 1.86 42.07 17.05
N GLY A 226 3.08 42.51 16.79
CA GLY A 226 3.84 43.67 17.25
C GLY A 226 5.07 43.92 16.35
N ARG A 227 5.37 45.20 16.21
CA ARG A 227 6.56 45.84 15.60
C ARG A 227 7.84 45.59 16.44
N PRO A 228 9.07 46.00 16.02
CA PRO A 228 9.35 46.99 14.97
C PRO A 228 10.43 46.63 13.95
N ALA A 229 10.36 47.40 12.86
CA ALA A 229 11.44 47.68 11.94
C ALA A 229 12.53 48.57 12.57
N GLY A 230 13.77 48.36 12.14
CA GLY A 230 14.82 49.38 12.02
C GLY A 230 15.63 48.99 10.79
N GLY A 231 15.55 49.72 9.66
CA GLY A 231 16.36 50.91 9.40
C GLY A 231 17.78 50.44 9.09
N GLY A 232 18.33 50.49 7.87
CA GLY A 232 18.29 51.49 6.81
C GLY A 232 19.73 51.63 6.29
N GLY A 233 19.92 51.85 4.99
CA GLY A 233 21.24 52.13 4.37
C GLY A 233 21.54 51.20 3.18
N GLN A 234 21.11 51.55 1.96
CA GLN A 234 21.90 52.25 0.93
C GLN A 234 23.19 51.53 0.48
N GLY A 235 23.18 51.05 -0.77
CA GLY A 235 24.21 51.44 -1.74
C GLY A 235 24.86 50.33 -2.55
N ARG A 236 24.82 50.54 -3.89
CA ARG A 236 25.73 50.07 -4.97
C ARG A 236 25.34 48.74 -5.62
N ASP A 237 24.84 48.79 -6.85
CA ASP A 237 25.53 49.04 -8.13
C ASP A 237 26.45 47.88 -8.55
N GLY A 238 26.19 47.37 -9.76
CA GLY A 238 27.27 46.95 -10.65
C GLY A 238 27.45 45.45 -10.89
N ASP A 239 26.88 45.01 -12.01
CA ASP A 239 27.53 44.26 -13.10
C ASP A 239 27.83 42.74 -13.05
N GLU A 240 27.36 42.14 -14.15
CA GLU A 240 28.01 41.14 -15.03
C GLU A 240 28.24 39.71 -14.51
N ARG A 241 27.52 38.72 -15.05
CA ARG A 241 27.80 37.97 -16.30
C ARG A 241 28.98 37.00 -16.19
N THR A 242 28.63 35.72 -16.31
CA THR A 242 29.18 34.77 -17.27
C THR A 242 30.71 34.70 -17.40
N LEU A 243 31.31 33.64 -16.85
CA LEU A 243 31.94 32.52 -17.56
C LEU A 243 32.45 31.48 -16.56
#